data_AF-A0A317PTI1-F1
#
_entry.id   AF-A0A317PTI1-F1
#
_cell.length_a   1.000
_cell.length_b   1.000
_cell.length_c   1.000
_cell.angle_alpha   90.00
_cell.angle_beta   90.00
_cell.angle_gamma   90.00
#
_symmetry.space_group_name_H-M   'P 1'
#
loop_
_entity.id
_entity.type
_entity.pdbx_description
1 polymer ?
#
loop_
_entity_poly.entity_id
_entity_poly.type
_entity_poly.pdbx_seq_one_letter_code
_entity_poly.pdbx_strand_id
1 'polypeptide(L)'
;MKFNISQLAKKYGYDESTVRSWRDVRSMPVDTEENACEWIVENILKPLRDGNVQERIQQERLKKMSAEAATAEIELEQRLGNLIELSYLEQSLSEYFSQMKNYLRSIPQKYYLELFECQDALELKVLLQNIIDEVLNEIGNQEYEFTEELDEQEEITINLEEVDQDDITTKEDETQ
;
A
#
# COMPACT_ATOMS: atom_id res chain seq x y z
N MET A 1 32.40 -1.31 -51.63
CA MET A 1 33.45 -0.51 -50.93
C MET A 1 33.62 -1.15 -49.56
N LYS A 2 34.81 -1.70 -49.23
CA LYS A 2 35.06 -2.23 -47.88
C LYS A 2 35.22 -1.04 -46.93
N PHE A 3 34.37 -0.88 -45.93
CA PHE A 3 34.51 0.20 -44.95
C PHE A 3 35.64 -0.09 -43.97
N ASN A 4 36.31 0.95 -43.48
CA ASN A 4 37.50 0.81 -42.64
C ASN A 4 37.10 0.83 -41.14
N ILE A 5 37.42 -0.24 -40.42
CA ILE A 5 37.15 -0.41 -38.98
C ILE A 5 37.75 0.74 -38.15
N SER A 6 38.88 1.28 -38.58
CA SER A 6 39.55 2.42 -37.94
C SER A 6 38.70 3.69 -37.96
N GLN A 7 37.91 3.91 -39.02
CA GLN A 7 37.00 5.05 -39.13
C GLN A 7 35.79 4.88 -38.22
N LEU A 8 35.28 3.65 -38.08
CA LEU A 8 34.17 3.32 -37.20
C LEU A 8 34.54 3.47 -35.72
N ALA A 9 35.73 3.00 -35.35
CA ALA A 9 36.33 3.16 -34.02
C ALA A 9 36.43 4.65 -33.63
N LYS A 10 36.98 5.48 -34.53
CA LYS A 10 37.08 6.93 -34.32
C LYS A 10 35.73 7.64 -34.23
N LYS A 11 34.71 7.19 -34.96
CA LYS A 11 33.36 7.79 -34.99
C LYS A 11 32.61 7.58 -33.68
N TYR A 12 32.74 6.40 -33.07
CA TYR A 12 32.07 6.05 -31.83
C TYR A 12 32.96 6.18 -30.58
N GLY A 13 34.23 6.58 -30.75
CA GLY A 13 35.16 6.81 -29.65
C GLY A 13 35.70 5.54 -28.99
N TYR A 14 35.66 4.39 -29.68
CA TYR A 14 36.16 3.12 -29.20
C TYR A 14 37.53 2.78 -29.81
N ASP A 15 38.28 1.89 -29.16
CA ASP A 15 39.54 1.39 -29.72
C ASP A 15 39.30 0.40 -30.88
N GLU A 16 40.25 0.34 -31.83
CA GLU A 16 40.15 -0.53 -33.00
C GLU A 16 40.07 -2.02 -32.60
N SER A 17 40.72 -2.39 -31.50
CA SER A 17 40.67 -3.74 -30.94
C SER A 17 39.25 -4.12 -30.49
N THR A 18 38.53 -3.19 -29.86
CA THR A 18 37.15 -3.38 -29.40
C THR A 18 36.18 -3.55 -30.57
N VAL A 19 36.30 -2.73 -31.62
CA VAL A 19 35.45 -2.86 -32.81
C VAL A 19 35.76 -4.15 -33.59
N ARG A 20 37.02 -4.61 -33.58
CA ARG A 20 37.38 -5.94 -34.12
C ARG A 20 36.75 -7.06 -33.30
N SER A 21 36.72 -6.95 -31.97
CA SER A 21 36.05 -7.95 -31.12
C SER A 21 34.56 -8.06 -31.42
N TRP A 22 33.87 -6.95 -31.73
CA TRP A 22 32.45 -6.98 -32.11
C TRP A 22 32.22 -7.65 -33.46
N ARG A 23 33.15 -7.51 -34.39
CA ARG A 23 33.14 -8.24 -35.67
C ARG A 23 33.37 -9.74 -35.46
N ASP A 24 34.41 -10.10 -34.71
CA ASP A 24 34.90 -11.48 -34.65
C ASP A 24 34.11 -12.36 -33.66
N VAL A 25 33.61 -11.78 -32.57
CA VAL A 25 32.93 -12.53 -31.49
C VAL A 25 31.42 -12.33 -31.53
N ARG A 26 30.96 -11.14 -31.92
CA ARG A 26 29.55 -10.73 -31.84
C ARG A 26 28.88 -10.62 -33.22
N SER A 27 29.58 -11.06 -34.27
CA SER A 27 29.10 -11.14 -35.66
C SER A 27 28.53 -9.83 -36.20
N MET A 28 29.21 -8.70 -35.94
CA MET A 28 28.83 -7.41 -36.53
C MET A 28 28.89 -7.48 -38.08
N PRO A 29 27.83 -7.09 -38.79
CA PRO A 29 27.80 -7.10 -40.25
C PRO A 29 28.84 -6.13 -40.84
N VAL A 30 29.57 -6.58 -41.86
CA VAL A 30 30.66 -5.83 -42.53
C VAL A 30 30.32 -5.46 -43.98
N ASP A 31 29.05 -5.63 -44.37
CA ASP A 31 28.61 -5.45 -45.75
C ASP A 31 28.54 -3.97 -46.15
N THR A 32 27.96 -3.14 -45.29
CA THR A 32 27.85 -1.68 -45.46
C THR A 32 28.13 -0.96 -44.13
N GLU A 33 28.62 0.28 -44.21
CA GLU A 33 28.85 1.11 -43.01
C GLU A 33 27.55 1.38 -42.25
N GLU A 34 26.43 1.52 -42.98
CA GLU A 34 25.09 1.77 -42.42
C GLU A 34 24.61 0.61 -41.54
N ASN A 35 24.69 -0.64 -42.04
CA ASN A 35 24.31 -1.82 -41.28
C ASN A 35 25.20 -2.02 -40.03
N ALA A 36 26.49 -1.71 -40.14
CA ALA A 36 27.41 -1.76 -39.00
C ALA A 36 27.06 -0.69 -37.94
N CYS A 37 26.70 0.53 -38.38
CA CYS A 37 26.27 1.61 -37.50
C CYS A 37 24.94 1.28 -36.80
N GLU A 38 23.95 0.75 -37.53
CA GLU A 38 22.68 0.31 -36.97
C GLU A 38 22.90 -0.79 -35.93
N TRP A 39 23.69 -1.82 -36.27
CA TRP A 39 23.98 -2.91 -35.35
C TRP A 39 24.65 -2.42 -34.06
N ILE A 40 25.60 -1.47 -34.14
CA ILE A 40 26.24 -0.86 -32.95
C ILE A 40 25.22 -0.11 -32.09
N VAL A 41 24.33 0.66 -32.73
CA VAL A 41 23.28 1.39 -32.01
C VAL A 41 22.38 0.39 -31.28
N GLU A 42 21.98 -0.70 -31.93
CA GLU A 42 21.05 -1.67 -31.36
C GLU A 42 21.65 -2.60 -30.31
N ASN A 43 22.90 -3.04 -30.49
CA ASN A 43 23.50 -4.08 -29.66
C ASN A 43 24.43 -3.53 -28.58
N ILE A 44 24.92 -2.30 -28.74
CA ILE A 44 25.87 -1.67 -27.81
C ILE A 44 25.22 -0.46 -27.12
N LEU A 45 24.67 0.49 -27.89
CA LEU A 45 24.18 1.75 -27.31
C LEU A 45 22.78 1.63 -26.68
N LYS A 46 21.83 0.93 -27.32
CA LYS A 46 20.49 0.70 -26.76
C LYS A 46 20.54 -0.06 -25.42
N PRO A 47 21.27 -1.18 -25.26
CA PRO A 47 21.32 -1.90 -23.99
C PRO A 47 21.94 -1.09 -22.85
N LEU A 48 22.93 -0.24 -23.14
CA LEU A 48 23.50 0.70 -22.15
C LEU A 48 22.48 1.76 -21.70
N ARG A 49 21.59 2.18 -22.59
CA ARG A 49 20.48 3.09 -22.28
C ARG A 49 19.33 2.37 -21.57
N ASP A 50 19.04 1.14 -21.98
CA ASP A 50 17.95 0.32 -21.45
C ASP A 50 18.31 -0.27 -20.07
N GLY A 51 19.60 -0.34 -19.72
CA GLY A 51 20.05 -0.56 -18.34
C GLY A 51 19.44 0.44 -17.36
N ASN A 52 19.27 1.70 -17.76
CA ASN A 52 18.54 2.71 -16.98
C ASN A 52 17.05 2.35 -16.82
N VAL A 53 16.43 1.77 -17.86
CA VAL A 53 15.02 1.33 -17.80
C VAL A 53 14.85 0.12 -16.88
N GLN A 54 15.75 -0.86 -16.95
CA GLN A 54 15.76 -2.02 -16.05
C GLN A 54 16.02 -1.61 -14.59
N GLU A 55 16.96 -0.71 -14.34
CA GLU A 55 17.19 -0.14 -13.01
C GLU A 55 15.95 0.60 -12.48
N ARG A 56 15.27 1.38 -13.33
CA ARG A 56 14.01 2.04 -12.95
C ARG A 56 12.90 1.04 -12.65
N ILE A 57 12.78 -0.04 -13.42
CA ILE A 57 11.81 -1.12 -13.15
C ILE A 57 12.14 -1.79 -11.81
N GLN A 58 13.41 -2.07 -11.54
CA GLN A 58 13.86 -2.65 -10.27
C GLN A 58 13.56 -1.71 -9.10
N GLN A 59 13.81 -0.41 -9.24
CA GLN A 59 13.47 0.59 -8.22
C GLN A 59 11.97 0.65 -7.94
N GLU A 60 11.14 0.66 -8.98
CA GLU A 60 9.68 0.66 -8.82
C GLU A 60 9.17 -0.67 -8.23
N ARG A 61 9.77 -1.81 -8.58
CA ARG A 61 9.47 -3.10 -7.94
C ARG A 61 9.86 -3.12 -6.46
N LEU A 62 11.02 -2.55 -6.11
CA LEU A 62 11.45 -2.43 -4.71
C LEU A 62 10.50 -1.54 -3.91
N LYS A 63 10.04 -0.41 -4.49
CA LYS A 63 9.02 0.44 -3.85
C LYS A 63 7.72 -0.32 -3.63
N LYS A 64 7.24 -1.05 -4.64
CA LYS A 64 6.03 -1.88 -4.53
C LYS A 64 6.17 -2.92 -3.41
N MET A 65 7.27 -3.67 -3.39
CA MET A 65 7.53 -4.67 -2.35
C MET A 65 7.64 -4.04 -0.95
N SER A 66 8.24 -2.85 -0.84
CA SER A 66 8.31 -2.13 0.44
C SER A 66 6.94 -1.64 0.91
N ALA A 67 6.06 -1.23 -0.01
CA ALA A 67 4.70 -0.85 0.32
C ALA A 67 3.86 -2.06 0.74
N GLU A 68 3.99 -3.19 0.04
CA GLU A 68 3.34 -4.46 0.39
C GLU A 68 3.80 -4.98 1.77
N ALA A 69 5.09 -4.85 2.09
CA ALA A 69 5.59 -5.18 3.42
C ALA A 69 5.01 -4.26 4.49
N ALA A 70 4.94 -2.95 4.23
CA ALA A 70 4.35 -1.99 5.16
C ALA A 70 2.85 -2.24 5.38
N THR A 71 2.09 -2.61 4.34
CA THR A 71 0.68 -2.99 4.50
C THR A 71 0.53 -4.27 5.32
N ALA A 72 1.40 -5.27 5.09
CA ALA A 72 1.38 -6.50 5.88
C ALA A 72 1.74 -6.27 7.35
N GLU A 73 2.65 -5.33 7.65
CA GLU A 73 2.94 -4.91 9.03
C GLU A 73 1.73 -4.23 9.68
N ILE A 74 1.05 -3.33 8.97
CA ILE A 74 -0.18 -2.68 9.45
C ILE A 74 -1.29 -3.71 9.71
N GLU A 75 -1.52 -4.64 8.79
CA GLU A 75 -2.52 -5.71 8.95
C GLU A 75 -2.20 -6.61 10.15
N LEU A 76 -0.92 -6.92 10.36
CA LEU A 76 -0.46 -7.69 11.53
C LEU A 76 -0.70 -6.91 12.83
N GLU A 77 -0.41 -5.62 12.86
CA GLU A 77 -0.66 -4.76 14.03
C GLU A 77 -2.15 -4.55 14.33
N GLN A 78 -3.00 -4.49 13.29
CA GLN A 78 -4.46 -4.51 13.44
C GLN A 78 -4.94 -5.82 14.09
N ARG A 79 -4.46 -6.97 13.60
CA ARG A 79 -4.80 -8.30 14.18
C ARG A 79 -4.30 -8.49 15.60
N LEU A 80 -3.20 -7.83 15.97
CA LEU A 80 -2.70 -7.81 17.36
C LEU A 80 -3.52 -6.89 18.28
N GLY A 81 -4.52 -6.18 17.76
CA GLY A 81 -5.39 -5.28 18.53
C GLY A 81 -4.73 -3.96 18.95
N ASN A 82 -3.56 -3.65 18.39
CA ASN A 82 -2.82 -2.41 18.71
C ASN A 82 -3.23 -1.23 17.82
N LEU A 83 -3.83 -1.51 16.65
CA LEU A 83 -4.26 -0.49 15.70
C LEU A 83 -5.76 -0.60 15.45
N ILE A 84 -6.52 0.40 15.92
CA ILE A 84 -7.95 0.54 15.64
C ILE A 84 -8.10 1.51 14.48
N GLU A 85 -8.97 1.18 13.51
CA GLU A 85 -9.26 2.10 12.42
C GLU A 85 -9.90 3.39 12.93
N LEU A 86 -9.42 4.53 12.44
CA LEU A 86 -9.94 5.84 12.86
C LEU A 86 -11.43 6.00 12.51
N SER A 87 -11.86 5.43 11.38
CA SER A 87 -13.25 5.34 10.95
C SER A 87 -14.14 4.65 11.99
N TYR A 88 -13.67 3.53 12.55
CA TYR A 88 -14.39 2.78 13.57
C TYR A 88 -14.48 3.58 14.89
N LEU A 89 -13.39 4.21 15.30
CA LEU A 89 -13.38 5.07 16.49
C LEU A 89 -14.36 6.25 16.35
N GLU A 90 -14.40 6.89 15.17
CA GLU A 90 -15.32 7.98 14.88
C GLU A 90 -16.78 7.54 14.92
N GLN A 91 -17.10 6.37 14.37
CA GLN A 91 -18.45 5.80 14.42
C GLN A 91 -18.86 5.48 15.86
N SER A 92 -18.03 4.76 16.60
CA SER A 92 -18.29 4.39 17.99
C SER A 92 -18.47 5.62 18.89
N LEU A 93 -17.62 6.64 18.75
CA LEU A 93 -17.79 7.91 19.46
C LEU A 93 -19.07 8.63 19.05
N SER A 94 -19.40 8.67 17.75
CA SER A 94 -20.62 9.31 17.25
C SER A 94 -21.88 8.64 17.77
N GLU A 95 -21.88 7.31 17.88
CA GLU A 95 -22.96 6.54 18.48
C GLU A 95 -23.09 6.84 19.97
N TYR A 96 -21.98 6.82 20.73
CA TYR A 96 -21.98 7.16 22.15
C TYR A 96 -22.53 8.57 22.41
N PHE A 97 -22.07 9.58 21.66
CA PHE A 97 -22.61 10.94 21.78
C PHE A 97 -24.08 11.04 21.37
N SER A 98 -24.51 10.26 20.39
CA SER A 98 -25.92 10.21 19.97
C SER A 98 -26.81 9.58 21.04
N GLN A 99 -26.35 8.52 21.69
CA GLN A 99 -27.04 7.90 22.83
C GLN A 99 -27.16 8.89 23.99
N MET A 100 -26.06 9.53 24.39
CA MET A 100 -26.05 10.56 25.45
C MET A 100 -27.06 11.69 25.17
N LYS A 101 -27.09 12.18 23.93
CA LYS A 101 -28.07 13.19 23.50
C LYS A 101 -29.51 12.71 23.64
N ASN A 102 -29.80 11.46 23.27
CA ASN A 102 -31.14 10.88 23.37
C ASN A 102 -31.58 10.74 24.83
N TYR A 103 -30.68 10.31 25.71
CA TYR A 103 -30.95 10.20 27.14
C TYR A 103 -31.25 11.56 27.79
N LEU A 104 -30.42 12.58 27.54
CA LEU A 104 -30.68 13.94 28.03
C LEU A 104 -32.04 14.48 27.53
N ARG A 105 -32.41 14.15 26.29
CA ARG A 105 -33.72 14.55 25.73
C ARG A 105 -34.90 13.77 26.33
N SER A 106 -34.65 12.60 26.90
CA SER A 106 -35.67 11.79 27.59
C SER A 106 -35.98 12.29 29.00
N ILE A 107 -35.07 13.06 29.62
CA ILE A 107 -35.24 13.57 31.00
C ILE A 107 -36.55 14.34 31.17
N PRO A 108 -36.89 15.34 30.32
CA PRO A 108 -38.14 16.06 30.46
C PRO A 108 -39.38 15.17 30.28
N GLN A 109 -39.29 14.11 29.47
CA GLN A 109 -40.42 13.20 29.26
C GLN A 109 -40.64 12.28 30.45
N LYS A 110 -39.57 11.78 31.06
CA LYS A 110 -39.63 10.84 32.18
C LYS A 110 -39.96 11.55 33.50
N TYR A 111 -39.34 12.70 33.76
CA TYR A 111 -39.38 13.35 35.07
C TYR A 111 -40.27 14.60 35.11
N TYR A 112 -41.06 14.88 34.07
CA TYR A 112 -41.94 16.05 34.02
C TYR A 112 -42.87 16.16 35.23
N LEU A 113 -43.43 15.05 35.71
CA LEU A 113 -44.34 15.05 36.86
C LEU A 113 -43.62 15.42 38.15
N GLU A 114 -42.46 14.81 38.41
CA GLU A 114 -41.64 15.10 39.60
C GLU A 114 -41.13 16.54 39.59
N LEU A 115 -40.74 17.05 38.42
CA LEU A 115 -40.34 18.44 38.23
C LEU A 115 -41.51 19.42 38.39
N PHE A 116 -42.74 19.01 38.06
CA PHE A 116 -43.94 19.83 38.19
C PHE A 116 -44.45 19.91 39.64
N GLU A 117 -44.19 18.88 40.44
CA GLU A 117 -44.57 18.83 41.86
C GLU A 117 -43.69 19.72 42.77
N CYS A 118 -42.51 20.14 42.31
CA CYS A 118 -41.65 21.07 43.02
C CYS A 118 -42.31 22.45 43.20
N GLN A 119 -42.38 22.93 44.44
CA GLN A 119 -42.99 24.23 44.76
C GLN A 119 -41.96 25.37 44.82
N ASP A 120 -40.69 25.06 45.03
CA ASP A 120 -39.58 26.03 45.09
C ASP A 120 -38.60 25.86 43.91
N ALA A 121 -38.14 26.97 43.36
CA ALA A 121 -37.17 27.00 42.27
C ALA A 121 -35.81 26.42 42.68
N LEU A 122 -35.46 26.50 43.97
CA LEU A 122 -34.24 25.91 44.49
C LEU A 122 -34.32 24.37 44.53
N GLU A 123 -35.48 23.85 44.93
CA GLU A 123 -35.76 22.40 44.97
C GLU A 123 -35.78 21.82 43.55
N LEU A 124 -36.44 22.51 42.61
CA LEU A 124 -36.45 22.15 41.18
C LEU A 124 -35.02 22.04 40.62
N LYS A 125 -34.16 23.02 40.93
CA LYS A 125 -32.77 23.02 40.45
C LYS A 125 -31.99 21.82 40.96
N VAL A 126 -32.09 21.53 42.27
CA VAL A 126 -31.36 20.42 42.89
C VAL A 126 -31.87 19.07 42.35
N LEU A 127 -33.19 18.90 42.23
CA LEU A 127 -33.79 17.68 41.70
C LEU A 127 -33.35 17.45 40.24
N LEU A 128 -33.43 18.48 39.40
CA LEU A 128 -33.04 18.38 37.99
C LEU A 128 -31.55 18.09 37.83
N GLN A 129 -30.70 18.67 38.69
CA GLN A 129 -29.27 18.39 38.70
C GLN A 129 -28.98 16.94 39.09
N ASN A 130 -29.63 16.42 40.14
CA ASN A 130 -29.48 15.03 40.55
C ASN A 130 -29.95 14.05 39.47
N ILE A 131 -31.06 14.35 38.79
CA ILE A 131 -31.57 13.51 37.68
C ILE A 131 -30.57 13.48 36.52
N ILE A 132 -29.99 14.64 36.16
CA ILE A 132 -28.96 14.68 35.12
C ILE A 132 -27.73 13.86 35.53
N ASP A 133 -27.27 14.03 36.77
CA ASP A 133 -26.10 13.31 37.27
C ASP A 133 -26.35 11.79 37.34
N GLU A 134 -27.56 11.35 37.72
CA GLU A 134 -27.95 9.95 37.73
C GLU A 134 -27.99 9.35 36.32
N VAL A 135 -28.61 10.05 35.36
CA VAL A 135 -28.68 9.64 33.96
C VAL A 135 -27.28 9.60 33.32
N LEU A 136 -26.42 10.56 33.62
CA LEU A 136 -25.04 10.58 33.12
C LEU A 136 -24.19 9.47 33.73
N ASN A 137 -24.38 9.15 35.02
CA ASN A 137 -23.72 8.01 35.66
C ASN A 137 -24.23 6.67 35.12
N GLU A 138 -25.52 6.57 34.78
CA GLU A 138 -26.09 5.37 34.14
C GLU A 138 -25.46 5.14 32.76
N ILE A 139 -25.32 6.19 31.94
CA ILE A 139 -24.65 6.12 30.63
C ILE A 139 -23.16 5.76 30.79
N GLY A 140 -22.48 6.34 31.78
CA GLY A 140 -21.07 6.07 32.04
C GLY A 140 -20.79 4.65 32.57
N ASN A 141 -21.79 4.01 33.18
CA ASN A 141 -21.70 2.65 33.72
C ASN A 141 -22.23 1.56 32.78
N GLN A 142 -22.90 1.93 31.67
CA GLN A 142 -23.16 0.99 30.59
C GLN A 142 -21.82 0.68 29.93
N GLU A 143 -21.16 -0.39 30.40
CA GLU A 143 -19.96 -0.92 29.76
C GLU A 143 -20.25 -1.14 28.28
N TYR A 144 -19.34 -0.65 27.44
CA TYR A 144 -19.34 -0.93 26.02
C TYR A 144 -19.19 -2.44 25.83
N GLU A 145 -20.29 -3.15 25.58
CA GLU A 145 -20.21 -4.54 25.12
C GLU A 145 -19.59 -4.51 23.73
N PHE A 146 -18.34 -5.00 23.65
CA PHE A 146 -17.70 -5.30 22.38
C PHE A 146 -18.55 -6.39 21.70
N THR A 147 -19.40 -5.99 20.77
CA THR A 147 -20.14 -6.94 19.94
C THR A 147 -19.13 -7.58 19.00
N GLU A 148 -18.74 -8.83 19.28
CA GLU A 148 -17.90 -9.69 18.42
C GLU A 148 -18.49 -9.96 17.02
N GLU A 149 -19.64 -9.37 16.67
CA GLU A 149 -20.37 -9.58 15.42
C GLU A 149 -19.66 -9.01 14.17
N LEU A 150 -18.54 -8.31 14.32
CA LEU A 150 -17.80 -7.74 13.18
C LEU A 150 -16.72 -8.67 12.60
N ASP A 151 -16.42 -9.81 13.25
CA ASP A 151 -15.42 -10.77 12.75
C ASP A 151 -15.95 -11.67 11.61
N GLU A 152 -17.25 -11.65 11.30
CA GLU A 152 -17.85 -12.53 10.27
C GLU A 152 -17.75 -12.01 8.83
N GLN A 153 -17.18 -10.81 8.60
CA GLN A 153 -17.01 -10.26 7.26
C GLN A 153 -15.53 -10.08 6.90
N GLU A 154 -14.85 -11.18 6.56
CA GLU A 154 -13.87 -11.25 5.44
C GLU A 154 -13.16 -12.62 5.40
N GLU A 155 -13.88 -13.69 5.04
CA GLU A 155 -13.22 -14.85 4.40
C GLU A 155 -12.81 -14.45 2.97
N ILE A 156 -11.72 -13.69 2.85
CA ILE A 156 -11.06 -13.49 1.56
C ILE A 156 -10.38 -14.82 1.19
N THR A 157 -11.04 -15.59 0.33
CA THR A 157 -10.48 -16.79 -0.31
C THR A 157 -9.22 -16.41 -1.09
N ILE A 158 -8.04 -16.75 -0.57
CA ILE A 158 -6.78 -16.59 -1.30
C ILE A 158 -6.62 -17.82 -2.22
N ASN A 159 -6.95 -17.68 -3.50
CA ASN A 159 -6.52 -18.63 -4.52
C ASN A 159 -5.01 -18.44 -4.78
N LEU A 160 -4.18 -19.18 -4.05
CA LEU A 160 -2.78 -19.45 -4.44
C LEU A 160 -2.74 -20.73 -5.28
N GLU A 161 -2.79 -20.60 -6.60
CA GLU A 161 -2.43 -21.63 -7.61
C GLU A 161 -2.59 -20.95 -8.97
N GLU A 162 -1.62 -20.82 -9.89
CA GLU A 162 -0.31 -21.42 -10.09
C GLU A 162 0.65 -20.32 -10.61
N VAL A 163 1.83 -20.18 -10.02
CA VAL A 163 2.94 -19.49 -10.67
C VAL A 163 3.62 -20.54 -11.56
N ASP A 164 3.38 -20.44 -12.86
CA ASP A 164 4.08 -21.19 -13.91
C ASP A 164 5.60 -21.16 -13.64
N GLN A 165 6.13 -22.27 -13.14
CA GLN A 165 7.56 -22.54 -13.07
C GLN A 165 8.00 -23.23 -14.35
N ASP A 166 7.87 -22.55 -15.48
CA ASP A 166 8.52 -22.97 -16.73
C ASP A 166 9.07 -21.72 -17.42
N ASP A 167 10.32 -21.38 -17.11
CA ASP A 167 11.39 -21.16 -18.11
C ASP A 167 12.66 -20.57 -17.43
N ILE A 168 13.37 -21.40 -16.67
CA ILE A 168 14.81 -21.21 -16.44
C ILE A 168 15.49 -22.56 -16.69
N THR A 169 15.58 -22.95 -17.96
CA THR A 169 16.62 -23.89 -18.40
C THR A 169 17.84 -23.12 -18.88
N THR A 170 18.67 -22.71 -17.93
CA THR A 170 20.11 -22.51 -18.17
C THR A 170 20.79 -23.86 -17.96
N LYS A 171 21.06 -24.58 -19.04
CA LYS A 171 22.13 -25.59 -19.06
C LYS A 171 23.17 -25.11 -20.06
N GLU A 172 24.21 -24.53 -19.51
CA GLU A 172 25.48 -24.35 -20.17
C GLU A 172 26.01 -25.73 -20.56
N ASP A 173 26.36 -25.88 -21.84
CA ASP A 173 27.28 -26.89 -22.33
C ASP A 173 28.64 -26.66 -21.66
N GLU A 174 29.13 -27.66 -20.92
CA GLU A 174 30.56 -27.83 -20.67
C GLU A 174 31.08 -29.08 -21.39
N THR A 175 32.21 -28.85 -22.03
CA THR A 175 32.92 -29.64 -23.03
C THR A 175 33.62 -30.86 -22.44
N GLN A 176 33.64 -31.99 -23.16
CA GLN A 176 34.82 -32.85 -23.38
C GLN A 176 34.69 -33.62 -24.70
#